data_AF-A0A4R6RT22-F1
#
_entry.id   AF-A0A4R6RT22-F1
#
_cell.length_a   1.000
_cell.length_b   1.000
_cell.length_c   1.000
_cell.angle_alpha   90.00
_cell.angle_beta   90.00
_cell.angle_gamma   90.00
#
_symmetry.space_group_name_H-M   'P 1'
#
loop_
_entity.id
_entity.type
_entity.pdbx_description
1 polymer ?
#
loop_
_entity_poly.entity_id
_entity_poly.type
_entity_poly.pdbx_seq_one_letter_code
_entity_poly.pdbx_strand_id
1 'polypeptide(L)' 'MPPLPLAIRILTTWGVILPLALLAQWALSPLTETWHPVLRLTATISLVVPIAVTWGLPLAMRAAASLGRTRRKLR' A
#
# COMPACT_ATOMS: atom_id res chain seq x y z
N MET A 1 1.91 -23.76 2.24
CA MET A 1 2.78 -22.87 3.04
C MET A 1 1.93 -22.32 4.17
N PRO A 2 2.37 -22.37 5.44
CA PRO A 2 1.61 -21.73 6.51
C PRO A 2 1.37 -20.25 6.16
N PRO A 3 0.16 -19.71 6.39
CA PRO A 3 -0.12 -18.31 6.10
C PRO A 3 0.89 -17.43 6.82
N LEU A 4 1.36 -16.35 6.19
CA LEU A 4 2.26 -15.41 6.86
C LEU A 4 1.60 -14.95 8.17
N PRO A 5 2.38 -14.80 9.26
CA PRO A 5 1.88 -14.24 10.51
C PRO A 5 1.09 -12.96 10.26
N LEU A 6 -0.05 -12.80 10.95
CA LEU A 6 -0.95 -11.67 10.76
C LEU A 6 -0.22 -10.32 10.85
N ALA A 7 0.69 -10.18 11.81
CA ALA A 7 1.51 -8.99 11.98
C ALA A 7 2.34 -8.65 10.72
N ILE A 8 2.94 -9.64 10.06
CA ILE A 8 3.72 -9.42 8.83
C ILE A 8 2.81 -9.00 7.68
N ARG A 9 1.62 -9.61 7.56
CA ARG A 9 0.62 -9.20 6.55
C ARG A 9 0.18 -7.76 6.76
N ILE A 10 -0.11 -7.37 8.00
CA ILE A 10 -0.48 -6.01 8.36
C ILE A 10 0.64 -5.05 7.98
N LEU A 11 1.88 -5.29 8.43
CA LEU A 11 3.03 -4.42 8.14
C LEU A 11 3.31 -4.29 6.63
N THR A 12 3.21 -5.38 5.89
CA THR A 12 3.39 -5.37 4.42
C THR A 12 2.32 -4.50 3.75
N THR A 13 1.08 -4.61 4.18
CA THR A 13 -0.04 -3.84 3.62
C THR A 13 0.08 -2.35 4.00
N TRP A 14 0.45 -2.07 5.25
CA TRP A 14 0.70 -0.72 5.75
C TRP A 14 1.83 -0.04 4.97
N GLY A 15 2.95 -0.74 4.75
CA GLY A 15 4.09 -0.23 4.00
C GLY A 15 3.79 0.06 2.53
N VAL A 16 2.71 -0.47 1.98
CA VAL A 16 2.22 -0.14 0.64
C VAL A 16 1.25 1.03 0.69
N ILE A 17 0.20 0.96 1.52
CA ILE A 17 -0.89 1.94 1.50
C ILE A 17 -0.44 3.30 2.02
N LEU A 18 0.33 3.32 3.11
CA LEU A 18 0.75 4.56 3.78
C LEU A 18 1.54 5.51 2.85
N PRO A 19 2.65 5.09 2.21
CA PRO A 19 3.40 6.00 1.33
C PRO A 19 2.57 6.44 0.13
N LEU A 20 1.71 5.56 -0.38
CA LEU A 20 0.83 5.84 -1.52
C LEU A 20 -0.21 6.91 -1.17
N ALA A 21 -0.78 6.83 0.03
CA ALA A 21 -1.71 7.84 0.54
C ALA A 21 -1.01 9.19 0.77
N LEU A 22 0.21 9.20 1.31
CA LEU A 22 0.99 10.43 1.49
C LEU A 22 1.34 11.07 0.13
N LEU A 23 1.79 10.28 -0.84
CA LEU A 23 2.06 10.75 -2.20
C LEU A 23 0.81 11.30 -2.89
N ALA A 24 -0.32 10.60 -2.77
CA ALA A 24 -1.58 11.05 -3.33
C ALA A 24 -2.02 12.38 -2.72
N GLN A 25 -1.94 12.53 -1.39
CA GLN A 25 -2.27 13.79 -0.73
C GLN A 25 -1.34 14.92 -1.13
N TRP A 26 -0.03 14.65 -1.24
CA TRP A 26 0.95 15.64 -1.68
C TRP A 26 0.67 16.09 -3.12
N ALA A 27 0.43 15.15 -4.03
CA ALA A 27 0.13 15.44 -5.44
C ALA A 27 -1.21 16.16 -5.62
N LEU A 28 -2.23 15.82 -4.82
CA LEU A 28 -3.54 16.45 -4.86
C LEU A 28 -3.59 17.77 -4.10
N SER A 29 -2.63 18.06 -3.21
CA SER A 29 -2.63 19.26 -2.37
C SER A 29 -2.86 20.56 -3.13
N PRO A 30 -2.13 20.88 -4.21
CA PRO A 30 -2.33 22.15 -4.92
C PRO A 30 -3.69 22.26 -5.62
N LEU A 31 -4.34 21.13 -5.91
CA LEU A 31 -5.63 21.10 -6.63
C LEU A 31 -6.83 21.09 -5.68
N THR A 32 -6.63 20.61 -4.44
CA THR A 32 -7.70 20.30 -3.49
C THR A 32 -7.67 21.17 -2.24
N GLU A 33 -6.86 22.24 -2.25
CA GLU A 33 -6.60 23.08 -1.07
C GLU A 33 -7.87 23.77 -0.52
N THR A 34 -8.76 24.19 -1.43
CA THR A 34 -10.04 24.82 -1.08
C THR A 34 -11.20 23.84 -0.96
N TRP A 35 -10.96 22.54 -1.21
CA TRP A 35 -12.01 21.54 -1.23
C TRP A 35 -12.46 21.20 0.19
N HIS A 36 -13.74 20.84 0.32
CA HIS A 36 -14.25 20.26 1.55
C HIS A 36 -13.44 18.98 1.91
N PRO A 37 -13.09 18.73 3.19
CA PRO A 37 -12.24 17.60 3.58
C PRO A 37 -12.74 16.25 3.07
N VAL A 38 -14.06 16.06 3.03
CA VAL A 38 -14.69 14.84 2.50
C VAL A 38 -14.38 14.65 1.01
N LEU A 39 -14.47 15.70 0.18
CA LEU A 39 -14.18 15.61 -1.26
C LEU A 39 -12.70 15.31 -1.51
N ARG A 40 -11.82 15.96 -0.73
CA ARG A 40 -10.38 15.72 -0.79
C ARG A 40 -10.04 14.26 -0.43
N LEU A 41 -10.71 13.72 0.59
CA LEU A 41 -10.60 12.32 0.95
C LEU A 41 -11.12 11.41 -0.17
N THR A 42 -12.28 11.70 -0.76
CA THR A 42 -12.84 10.92 -1.87
C THR A 42 -11.89 10.88 -3.06
N ALA A 43 -11.31 12.01 -3.45
CA ALA A 43 -10.31 12.08 -4.53
C ALA A 43 -9.05 11.27 -4.20
N THR A 44 -8.56 11.39 -2.97
CA THR A 44 -7.40 10.64 -2.49
C THR A 44 -7.67 9.12 -2.55
N ILE A 45 -8.79 8.64 -2.03
CA ILE A 45 -9.14 7.21 -2.05
C ILE A 45 -9.34 6.72 -3.48
N SER A 46 -10.01 7.51 -4.32
CA SER A 46 -10.22 7.20 -5.74
C SER A 46 -8.91 7.02 -6.49
N LEU A 47 -7.85 7.70 -6.08
CA LEU A 47 -6.51 7.55 -6.66
C LEU A 47 -5.73 6.39 -6.01
N VAL A 48 -5.71 6.34 -4.68
CA VAL A 48 -4.89 5.38 -3.92
C VAL A 48 -5.34 3.94 -4.17
N VAL A 49 -6.65 3.68 -4.17
CA VAL A 49 -7.19 2.32 -4.30
C VAL A 49 -6.77 1.64 -5.62
N PRO A 50 -7.01 2.21 -6.81
CA PRO A 50 -6.63 1.55 -8.05
C PRO A 50 -5.11 1.34 -8.15
N ILE A 51 -4.30 2.30 -7.70
CA ILE A 51 -2.84 2.15 -7.70
C ILE A 51 -2.41 1.07 -6.71
N ALA A 52 -2.98 1.04 -5.50
CA ALA A 52 -2.67 0.03 -4.50
C ALA A 52 -3.04 -1.39 -4.98
N VAL A 53 -4.15 -1.55 -5.68
CA VAL A 53 -4.57 -2.86 -6.22
C VAL A 53 -3.68 -3.28 -7.38
N THR A 54 -3.36 -2.36 -8.30
CA THR A 54 -2.57 -2.69 -9.50
C THR A 54 -1.09 -2.86 -9.22
N TRP A 55 -0.51 -2.10 -8.29
CA TRP A 55 0.93 -2.09 -8.01
C TRP A 55 1.26 -2.63 -6.62
N GLY A 56 0.46 -2.25 -5.63
CA GLY A 56 0.69 -2.64 -4.24
C GLY A 56 0.53 -4.15 -3.99
N LEU A 57 -0.52 -4.76 -4.55
CA LEU A 57 -0.76 -6.19 -4.43
C LEU A 57 0.38 -7.05 -5.04
N PRO A 58 0.82 -6.82 -6.30
CA PRO A 58 1.95 -7.58 -6.85
C PRO A 58 3.27 -7.29 -6.12
N LEU A 59 3.48 -6.07 -5.61
CA LEU A 59 4.67 -5.76 -4.81
C LEU A 59 4.66 -6.52 -3.47
N ALA A 60 3.51 -6.61 -2.79
CA ALA A 60 3.34 -7.38 -1.57
C ALA A 60 3.55 -8.89 -1.81
N MET A 61 3.04 -9.42 -2.92
CA MET A 61 3.28 -10.82 -3.31
C MET A 61 4.76 -11.10 -3.59
N ARG A 62 5.46 -10.16 -4.26
CA ARG A 62 6.91 -10.24 -4.49
C ARG A 62 7.71 -10.21 -3.19
N ALA A 63 7.36 -9.32 -2.26
CA ALA A 63 7.99 -9.23 -0.95
C ALA A 63 7.76 -10.51 -0.11
N ALA A 64 6.54 -11.05 -0.13
CA ALA A 64 6.25 -12.33 0.52
C ALA A 64 7.05 -13.50 -0.11
N ALA A 65 7.18 -13.53 -1.44
CA ALA A 65 7.95 -14.54 -2.15
C ALA A 65 9.47 -14.47 -1.87
N SER A 66 10.03 -13.26 -1.74
CA SER A 66 11.47 -13.09 -1.42
C SER A 66 11.78 -13.55 0.01
N LEU A 67 10.94 -13.19 0.98
CA LEU A 67 11.05 -13.65 2.37
C LEU A 67 10.93 -15.18 2.49
N GLY A 68 10.07 -15.81 1.68
CA GLY A 68 9.93 -17.26 1.59
C GLY A 68 11.19 -17.97 1.07
N ARG A 69 11.93 -17.37 0.14
CA ARG A 69 13.20 -17.93 -0.37
C ARG A 69 14.32 -17.89 0.66
N THR A 70 14.39 -16.84 1.48
CA THR A 70 15.40 -16.71 2.54
C THR A 70 15.24 -17.80 3.60
N ARG A 71 14.00 -18.17 3.97
CA ARG A 71 13.75 -19.28 4.90
C ARG A 71 14.09 -20.67 4.34
N ARG A 72 14.00 -20.87 3.03
CA ARG A 72 14.37 -22.15 2.40
C ARG A 72 15.88 -22.36 2.31
N LYS A 73 16.68 -21.30 2.42
CA LYS A 73 18.15 -21.37 2.43
C LYS A 73 18.76 -21.63 3.81
N LEU A 74 17.97 -21.52 4.88
CA LEU A 74 18.37 -21.71 6.28
C LEU A 74 17.91 -23.06 6.87
N ARG A 75 17.35 -23.95 6.04
CA ARG A 75 16.86 -25.27 6.41
C ARG A 75 17.48 -26.31 5.48
#